data_AF-A0A6V7L3P4-F1
#
_entry.id   AF-A0A6V7L3P4-F1
#
_cell.length_a   1.000
_cell.length_b   1.000
_cell.length_c   1.000
_cell.angle_alpha   90.00
_cell.angle_beta   90.00
_cell.angle_gamma   90.00
#
_symmetry.space_group_name_H-M   'P 1'
#
loop_
_entity.id
_entity.type
_entity.pdbx_description
1 polymer ?
#
loop_
_entity_poly.entity_id
_entity_poly.type
_entity_poly.pdbx_seq_one_letter_code
_entity_poly.pdbx_strand_id
1 'polypeptide(L)'
;KEGDKRANKILQELENIDDECEEEDIDFVKISDEGIEKEYDLPGLPALAFYRHKFRQIYTGDMMHEEAILDWVLELRRSTPDVIENVDRKTLQVLINDVEHLAVFF
;
A
#
# COMPACT_ATOMS: atom_id res chain seq x y z
N LYS A 1 9.85 7.46 -11.95
CA LYS A 1 11.08 8.28 -11.92
C LYS A 1 10.69 9.71 -11.60
N GLU A 2 11.55 10.46 -10.91
CA GLU A 2 11.31 11.87 -10.62
C GLU A 2 11.08 12.64 -11.94
N GLY A 3 9.99 13.41 -12.03
CA GLY A 3 9.59 14.12 -13.25
C GLY A 3 8.75 13.30 -14.26
N ASP A 4 8.31 12.08 -13.91
CA ASP A 4 7.34 11.35 -14.73
C ASP A 4 5.97 12.05 -14.74
N LYS A 5 5.51 12.46 -15.93
CA LYS A 5 4.24 13.17 -16.11
C LYS A 5 3.04 12.36 -15.63
N ARG A 6 3.06 11.03 -15.76
CA ARG A 6 1.96 10.18 -15.29
C ARG A 6 1.95 10.11 -13.77
N ALA A 7 3.12 9.91 -13.16
CA ALA A 7 3.24 9.89 -11.70
C ALA A 7 2.82 11.23 -11.09
N ASN A 8 3.21 12.36 -11.70
CA ASN A 8 2.80 13.69 -11.22
C ASN A 8 1.29 13.91 -11.28
N LYS A 9 0.61 13.38 -12.31
CA LYS A 9 -0.86 13.44 -12.38
C LYS A 9 -1.50 12.59 -11.28
N ILE A 10 -1.04 11.35 -11.10
CA ILE A 10 -1.54 10.49 -10.04
C ILE A 10 -1.39 11.16 -8.67
N LEU A 11 -0.25 11.80 -8.40
CA LEU A 11 -0.06 12.56 -7.16
C LEU A 11 -1.09 13.69 -7.03
N GLN A 12 -1.40 14.43 -8.10
CA GLN A 12 -2.43 15.47 -8.06
C GLN A 12 -3.83 14.93 -7.77
N GLU A 13 -4.18 13.76 -8.32
CA GLU A 13 -5.47 13.11 -8.00
C GLU A 13 -5.50 12.66 -6.52
N LEU A 14 -4.39 12.12 -5.99
CA LEU A 14 -4.32 11.68 -4.58
C LEU A 14 -4.48 12.83 -3.58
N GLU A 15 -4.01 14.04 -3.90
CA GLU A 15 -4.18 15.22 -3.04
C GLU A 15 -5.66 15.62 -2.89
N ASN A 16 -6.54 15.20 -3.80
CA ASN A 16 -7.97 15.51 -3.69
C ASN A 16 -8.69 14.66 -2.63
N ILE A 17 -8.07 13.59 -2.14
CA ILE A 17 -8.63 12.67 -1.12
C ILE A 17 -7.80 12.63 0.17
N ASP A 18 -6.81 13.52 0.32
CA ASP A 18 -5.86 13.52 1.44
C ASP A 18 -6.57 13.83 2.77
N ASP A 19 -7.46 14.83 2.77
CA ASP A 19 -8.23 15.23 3.95
C ASP A 19 -9.12 14.07 4.47
N GLU A 20 -9.83 13.36 3.57
CA GLU A 20 -10.65 12.20 3.94
C GLU A 20 -9.83 11.00 4.44
N CYS A 21 -8.62 10.81 3.91
CA CYS A 21 -7.69 9.80 4.39
C CYS A 21 -7.10 10.16 5.76
N GLU A 22 -6.79 11.44 6.01
CA GLU A 22 -6.28 11.92 7.30
C GLU A 22 -7.34 11.73 8.41
N GLU A 23 -8.62 11.96 8.12
CA GLU A 23 -9.73 11.72 9.07
C GLU A 23 -9.80 10.26 9.56
N GLU A 24 -9.25 9.32 8.79
CA GLU A 24 -9.22 7.88 9.10
C GLU A 24 -7.83 7.40 9.56
N ASP A 25 -6.93 8.32 9.92
CA ASP A 25 -5.51 8.11 10.25
C ASP A 25 -4.75 7.32 9.17
N ILE A 26 -4.83 7.77 7.92
CA ILE A 26 -4.13 7.16 6.79
C ILE A 26 -3.23 8.21 6.12
N ASP A 27 -1.92 8.01 6.25
CA ASP A 27 -0.92 8.89 5.66
C ASP A 27 -0.48 8.42 4.27
N PHE A 28 -0.40 9.34 3.30
CA PHE A 28 0.29 9.08 2.03
C PHE A 28 1.80 9.33 2.15
N VAL A 29 2.59 8.35 1.71
CA VAL A 29 4.06 8.45 1.63
C VAL A 29 4.52 8.19 0.20
N LYS A 30 5.40 9.06 -0.31
CA LYS A 30 6.01 8.94 -1.64
C LYS A 30 7.44 8.45 -1.55
N ILE A 31 7.80 7.51 -2.42
CA ILE A 31 9.17 6.99 -2.56
C ILE A 31 9.61 7.09 -4.02
N SER A 32 10.87 7.47 -4.24
CA SER A 32 11.48 7.58 -5.58
C SER A 32 12.86 6.92 -5.67
N ASP A 33 13.23 6.11 -4.67
CA ASP A 33 14.51 5.45 -4.58
C ASP A 33 14.72 4.45 -5.72
N GLU A 34 15.95 4.37 -6.21
CA GLU A 34 16.28 3.47 -7.31
C GLU A 34 16.20 2.01 -6.89
N GLY A 35 15.51 1.18 -7.69
CA GLY A 35 15.40 -0.26 -7.43
C GLY A 35 14.31 -0.66 -6.44
N ILE A 36 13.49 0.31 -5.97
CA ILE A 36 12.37 0.08 -5.05
C ILE A 36 11.41 -0.99 -5.58
N GLU A 37 11.22 -1.07 -6.91
CA GLU A 37 10.36 -2.05 -7.54
C GLU A 37 10.83 -3.49 -7.33
N LYS A 38 12.15 -3.71 -7.25
CA LYS A 38 12.72 -5.06 -6.99
C LYS A 38 12.75 -5.38 -5.50
N GLU A 39 13.02 -4.38 -4.68
CA GLU A 39 13.09 -4.54 -3.23
C GLU A 39 11.72 -4.97 -2.66
N TYR A 40 10.67 -4.27 -3.10
CA TYR A 40 9.28 -4.46 -2.67
C TYR A 40 8.45 -5.35 -3.58
N ASP A 41 9.07 -5.98 -4.59
CA ASP A 41 8.42 -6.89 -5.55
C ASP A 41 7.16 -6.25 -6.17
N LEU A 42 7.31 -5.02 -6.66
CA LEU A 42 6.24 -4.26 -7.30
C LEU A 42 6.13 -4.66 -8.77
N PRO A 43 4.91 -4.79 -9.32
CA PRO A 43 4.69 -5.22 -10.70
C PRO A 43 5.19 -4.20 -11.74
N GLY A 44 5.38 -2.94 -11.34
CA GLY A 44 5.88 -1.85 -12.15
C GLY A 44 5.67 -0.51 -11.45
N LEU A 45 6.31 0.55 -11.96
CA LEU A 45 6.12 1.92 -11.46
C LEU A 45 5.36 2.77 -12.49
N PRO A 46 4.54 3.76 -12.06
CA PRO A 46 4.16 4.03 -10.66
C PRO A 46 3.31 2.87 -10.07
N ALA A 47 3.38 2.70 -8.75
CA ALA A 47 2.57 1.74 -8.00
C ALA A 47 2.08 2.40 -6.71
N LEU A 48 0.89 2.00 -6.28
CA LEU A 48 0.28 2.39 -5.01
C LEU A 48 0.13 1.13 -4.15
N ALA A 49 0.59 1.21 -2.91
CA ALA A 49 0.49 0.12 -1.94
C ALA A 49 0.00 0.66 -0.60
N PHE A 50 -1.02 0.01 -0.04
CA PHE A 50 -1.54 0.29 1.29
C PHE A 50 -0.87 -0.63 2.31
N TYR A 51 -0.32 -0.07 3.38
CA TYR A 51 0.35 -0.84 4.43
C TYR A 51 -0.49 -0.84 5.71
N ARG A 52 -0.79 -2.03 6.22
CA ARG A 52 -1.47 -2.23 7.51
C ARG A 52 -0.80 -3.39 8.26
N HIS A 53 -0.36 -3.14 9.49
CA HIS A 53 0.33 -4.14 10.32
C HIS A 53 1.49 -4.87 9.60
N LYS A 54 2.27 -4.15 8.78
CA LYS A 54 3.39 -4.67 7.96
C LYS A 54 2.99 -5.51 6.74
N PHE A 55 1.70 -5.74 6.54
CA PHE A 55 1.17 -6.32 5.31
C PHE A 55 0.90 -5.21 4.31
N ARG A 56 1.25 -5.47 3.04
CA ARG A 56 0.99 -4.55 1.95
C ARG A 56 -0.07 -5.12 1.02
N GLN A 57 -0.95 -4.27 0.52
CA GLN A 57 -1.80 -4.59 -0.62
C GLN A 57 -1.52 -3.61 -1.75
N ILE A 58 -1.30 -4.14 -2.95
CA ILE A 58 -1.01 -3.36 -4.14
C ILE A 58 -2.34 -3.03 -4.82
N TYR A 59 -2.57 -1.75 -5.10
CA TYR A 59 -3.74 -1.33 -5.85
C TYR A 59 -3.60 -1.76 -7.32
N THR A 60 -4.59 -2.48 -7.84
CA THR A 60 -4.62 -2.98 -9.23
C THR A 60 -5.56 -2.20 -10.14
N GLY A 61 -6.29 -1.22 -9.61
CA GLY A 61 -7.21 -0.37 -10.36
C GLY A 61 -6.51 0.77 -11.10
N ASP A 62 -7.32 1.69 -11.64
CA ASP A 62 -6.80 2.86 -12.33
C ASP A 62 -6.49 3.98 -11.35
N MET A 63 -5.20 4.29 -11.19
CA MET A 63 -4.72 5.32 -10.26
C MET A 63 -5.07 6.77 -10.69
N MET A 64 -5.73 6.95 -11.83
CA MET A 64 -6.30 8.24 -12.24
C MET A 64 -7.70 8.50 -11.68
N HIS A 65 -8.30 7.56 -10.94
CA HIS A 65 -9.61 7.71 -10.32
C HIS A 65 -9.48 7.68 -8.80
N GLU A 66 -9.25 8.84 -8.19
CA GLU A 66 -9.04 9.01 -6.75
C GLU A 66 -10.19 8.46 -5.88
N GLU A 67 -11.46 8.64 -6.28
CA GLU A 67 -12.62 8.12 -5.55
C GLU A 67 -12.55 6.59 -5.38
N ALA A 68 -12.10 5.88 -6.43
CA ALA A 68 -11.94 4.43 -6.39
C ALA A 68 -10.75 3.97 -5.54
N ILE A 69 -9.75 4.84 -5.33
CA ILE A 69 -8.66 4.60 -4.39
C ILE A 69 -9.15 4.83 -2.96
N LEU A 70 -9.89 5.92 -2.72
CA LEU A 70 -10.45 6.24 -1.41
C LEU A 70 -11.34 5.10 -0.91
N ASP A 71 -12.31 4.66 -1.72
CA ASP A 71 -13.18 3.53 -1.37
C ASP A 71 -12.38 2.27 -1.01
N TRP A 72 -11.35 1.95 -1.80
CA TRP A 72 -10.48 0.81 -1.58
C TRP A 72 -9.69 0.93 -0.27
N VAL A 73 -9.08 2.09 -0.01
CA VAL A 73 -8.30 2.35 1.21
C VAL A 73 -9.20 2.29 2.45
N LEU A 74 -10.41 2.87 2.40
CA LEU A 74 -11.37 2.86 3.50
C LEU A 74 -11.91 1.45 3.80
N GLU A 75 -12.19 0.65 2.76
CA GLU A 75 -12.56 -0.76 2.92
C GLU A 75 -11.42 -1.52 3.61
N LEU A 76 -10.17 -1.33 3.16
CA LEU A 76 -9.02 -1.95 3.79
C LEU A 76 -8.79 -1.47 5.22
N ARG A 77 -9.00 -0.19 5.53
CA ARG A 77 -8.88 0.34 6.89
C ARG A 77 -9.90 -0.29 7.84
N ARG A 78 -11.17 -0.36 7.41
CA ARG A 78 -12.31 -0.77 8.24
C ARG A 78 -12.53 -2.28 8.28
N SER A 79 -11.96 -3.05 7.34
CA SER A 79 -12.09 -4.50 7.30
C SER A 79 -11.50 -5.16 8.56
N THR A 80 -12.28 -6.02 9.20
CA THR A 80 -11.78 -6.92 10.25
C THR A 80 -10.86 -7.98 9.60
N PRO A 81 -9.72 -8.33 10.23
CA PRO A 81 -8.87 -9.40 9.75
C PRO A 81 -9.53 -10.76 10.03
N ASP A 82 -10.62 -11.06 9.33
CA ASP A 82 -11.33 -12.34 9.40
C ASP A 82 -10.69 -13.39 8.47
N VAL A 83 -9.64 -13.01 7.73
CA VAL A 83 -8.91 -13.83 6.77
C VAL A 83 -7.43 -13.89 7.16
N ILE A 84 -6.83 -15.09 7.07
CA ILE A 84 -5.38 -15.27 7.25
C ILE A 84 -4.66 -14.58 6.09
N GLU A 85 -3.78 -13.64 6.43
CA GLU A 85 -2.99 -12.88 5.45
C GLU A 85 -1.96 -13.77 4.75
N ASN A 86 -1.90 -13.69 3.42
CA ASN A 86 -0.88 -14.38 2.63
C ASN A 86 0.39 -13.53 2.59
N VAL A 87 1.54 -14.13 2.93
CA VAL A 87 2.82 -13.43 2.97
C VAL A 87 3.89 -14.11 2.15
N ASP A 88 4.72 -13.28 1.53
CA ASP A 88 5.98 -13.72 0.96
C ASP A 88 7.00 -14.06 2.07
N ARG A 89 8.08 -14.76 1.68
CA ARG A 89 9.14 -15.19 2.60
C ARG A 89 9.78 -14.03 3.35
N LYS A 90 9.94 -12.87 2.70
CA LYS A 90 10.61 -11.70 3.30
C LYS A 90 9.75 -11.13 4.43
N THR A 91 8.46 -10.94 4.16
CA THR A 91 7.47 -10.44 5.12
C THR A 91 7.33 -11.39 6.31
N LEU A 92 7.27 -12.71 6.05
CA LEU A 92 7.27 -13.71 7.13
C LEU A 92 8.50 -13.60 8.05
N GLN A 93 9.69 -13.39 7.48
CA GLN A 93 10.92 -13.25 8.26
C GLN A 93 10.90 -12.01 9.17
N VAL A 94 10.31 -10.91 8.71
CA VAL A 94 10.09 -9.70 9.53
C VAL A 94 9.11 -9.98 10.67
N LEU A 95 7.99 -10.64 10.38
CA LEU A 95 6.97 -10.96 11.39
C LEU A 95 7.51 -11.89 12.50
N ILE A 96 8.34 -12.88 12.15
CA ILE A 96 8.98 -13.77 13.13
C ILE A 96 9.86 -13.00 14.12
N ASN A 97 10.53 -11.93 13.66
CA ASN A 97 11.44 -11.15 14.51
C ASN A 97 10.70 -10.13 15.39
N ASP A 98 9.55 -9.64 14.93
CA ASP A 98 8.89 -8.49 15.54
C ASP A 98 7.65 -8.84 16.37
N VAL A 99 7.08 -10.03 16.22
CA VAL A 99 5.85 -10.44 16.89
C VAL A 99 6.13 -11.55 17.89
N GLU A 100 5.71 -11.36 19.15
CA GLU A 100 5.93 -12.34 20.23
C GLU A 100 5.22 -13.68 19.98
N HIS A 101 4.05 -13.64 19.35
CA HIS A 101 3.22 -14.81 19.06
C HIS A 101 2.76 -14.77 17.60
N LEU A 102 3.20 -15.74 16.80
CA LEU A 102 2.84 -15.86 15.39
C LEU A 102 2.37 -17.29 15.08
N ALA A 103 1.17 -17.41 14.51
CA ALA A 103 0.66 -18.66 13.94
C ALA A 103 0.80 -18.62 12.42
N VAL A 104 1.39 -19.67 11.83
CA VAL A 104 1.64 -19.76 10.38
C VAL A 104 0.99 -21.03 9.83
N PHE A 105 0.26 -20.89 8.74
CA PHE A 105 -0.36 -21.99 7.99
C PHE A 105 0.36 -22.15 6.64
N PHE A 106 0.71 -23.38 6.26
CA PHE A 106 1.49 -23.72 5.06
C PHE A 106 0.70 -24.61 4.09
#